data_AF-A0A1Q3USV7-F1
#
_entry.id   AF-A0A1Q3USV7-F1
#
_cell.length_a   1.000
_cell.length_b   1.000
_cell.length_c   1.000
_cell.angle_alpha   90.00
_cell.angle_beta   90.00
_cell.angle_gamma   90.00
#
_symmetry.space_group_name_H-M   'P 1'
#
loop_
_entity.id
_entity.type
_entity.pdbx_description
1 polymer ?
#
loop_
_entity_poly.entity_id
_entity_poly.type
_entity_poly.pdbx_seq_one_letter_code
_entity_poly.pdbx_strand_id
1 'polypeptide(L)' 'MARMSCFAPIGYLLHRTRADGTEGLLMAPDLATAVRDAAMGEGWTAQQITCGRDVVLEGDALRAAIAASRRNA' A
#
# COMPACT_ATOMS: atom_id res chain seq x y z
N MET A 1 1.71 -34.59 11.64
CA MET A 1 0.74 -33.75 10.91
C MET A 1 1.21 -32.31 11.00
N ALA A 2 2.13 -31.90 10.11
CA ALA A 2 2.70 -30.56 10.14
C ALA A 2 1.74 -29.61 9.43
N ARG A 3 1.02 -28.79 10.20
CA ARG A 3 0.25 -27.68 9.64
C ARG A 3 1.27 -26.64 9.18
N MET A 4 1.65 -26.71 7.91
CA MET A 4 2.48 -25.70 7.27
C MET A 4 1.65 -24.43 7.21
N SER A 5 1.79 -23.61 8.25
CA SER A 5 1.16 -22.30 8.34
C SER A 5 1.90 -21.38 7.39
N CYS A 6 1.57 -21.39 6.10
CA CYS A 6 2.10 -20.43 5.12
C CYS A 6 1.64 -18.98 5.38
N PHE A 7 1.13 -18.67 6.58
CA PHE A 7 0.73 -17.34 6.99
C PHE A 7 1.94 -16.62 7.63
N ALA A 8 2.98 -16.38 6.83
CA ALA A 8 3.80 -15.18 7.05
C ALA A 8 2.88 -13.97 6.82
N PRO A 9 3.02 -12.83 7.52
CA PRO A 9 2.23 -11.64 7.19
C PRO A 9 2.47 -11.35 5.71
N ILE A 10 1.45 -11.65 4.89
CA ILE A 10 1.42 -11.38 3.47
C ILE A 10 1.52 -9.85 3.43
N GLY A 11 2.62 -9.32 2.88
CA GLY A 11 3.03 -7.93 3.06
C GLY A 11 1.95 -6.88 2.76
N TYR A 12 2.28 -5.62 2.98
CA TYR A 12 1.33 -4.53 2.77
C TYR A 12 1.03 -4.40 1.27
N LEU A 13 -0.25 -4.40 0.91
CA LEU A 13 -0.72 -4.27 -0.46
C LEU A 13 -1.23 -2.85 -0.68
N LEU A 14 -0.53 -2.11 -1.53
CA LEU A 14 -0.95 -0.82 -2.04
C LEU A 14 -1.88 -1.03 -3.24
N HIS A 15 -3.13 -0.59 -3.09
CA HIS A 15 -4.11 -0.49 -4.16
C HIS A 15 -3.99 0.88 -4.79
N ARG A 16 -3.87 0.93 -6.12
CA ARG A 16 -3.67 2.16 -6.88
C ARG A 16 -4.41 2.12 -8.20
N THR A 17 -4.79 3.28 -8.69
CA THR A 17 -5.49 3.44 -9.97
C THR A 17 -4.77 4.43 -10.87
N ARG A 18 -4.82 4.20 -12.18
CA ARG A 18 -4.40 5.20 -13.17
C ARG A 18 -5.57 6.12 -13.51
N ALA A 19 -5.25 7.25 -14.17
CA ALA A 19 -6.25 8.20 -14.67
C ALA A 19 -7.20 7.59 -15.71
N ASP A 20 -6.80 6.51 -16.38
CA ASP A 20 -7.64 5.76 -17.33
C ASP A 20 -8.56 4.73 -16.64
N GLY A 21 -8.53 4.64 -15.30
CA GLY A 21 -9.30 3.69 -14.52
C GLY A 21 -8.62 2.33 -14.32
N THR A 22 -7.43 2.10 -14.89
CA THR A 22 -6.70 0.84 -14.70
C THR A 22 -6.34 0.66 -13.22
N GLU A 23 -6.76 -0.46 -12.65
CA GLU A 23 -6.41 -0.85 -11.29
C GLU A 23 -5.05 -1.56 -11.25
N GLY A 24 -4.29 -1.30 -10.20
CA GLY A 24 -2.98 -1.88 -9.98
C GLY A 24 -2.78 -2.20 -8.50
N LEU A 25 -2.06 -3.27 -8.25
CA LEU A 25 -1.70 -3.72 -6.91
C LEU A 25 -0.18 -3.78 -6.80
N LEU A 26 0.38 -3.27 -5.71
CA LEU A 26 1.80 -3.39 -5.40
C LEU A 26 1.99 -3.96 -4.01
N MET A 27 2.80 -5.00 -3.89
CA MET A 27 3.16 -5.59 -2.60
C MET A 27 4.44 -4.96 -2.07
N ALA A 28 4.42 -4.60 -0.80
CA ALA A 28 5.54 -4.04 -0.07
C ALA A 28 5.85 -4.88 1.19
N PRO A 29 7.11 -4.95 1.62
CA PRO A 29 7.51 -5.72 2.81
C PRO A 29 6.98 -5.12 4.12
N ASP A 30 6.73 -3.82 4.17
CA ASP A 30 6.27 -3.09 5.36
C ASP A 30 5.44 -1.86 4.95
N LEU A 31 4.76 -1.25 5.94
CA LEU A 31 3.87 -0.11 5.72
C LEU A 31 4.63 1.14 5.23
N ALA A 32 5.84 1.38 5.74
CA ALA A 32 6.61 2.56 5.35
C ALA A 32 7.03 2.47 3.88
N THR A 33 7.44 1.28 3.42
CA THR A 33 7.73 1.00 2.02
C THR A 33 6.47 1.17 1.14
N ALA A 34 5.31 0.64 1.55
CA ALA A 34 4.06 0.83 0.80
C ALA A 34 3.67 2.30 0.66
N VAL A 35 3.81 3.10 1.72
CA VAL A 35 3.54 4.54 1.71
C VAL A 35 4.54 5.29 0.81
N ARG A 36 5.82 4.87 0.81
CA ARG A 36 6.84 5.44 -0.06
C ARG A 36 6.52 5.16 -1.53
N ASP A 37 6.12 3.94 -1.86
CA ASP A 37 5.70 3.59 -3.22
C ASP A 37 4.44 4.36 -3.65
N ALA A 38 3.49 4.56 -2.73
CA ALA A 38 2.32 5.40 -2.95
C ALA A 38 2.70 6.87 -3.21
N ALA A 39 3.76 7.35 -2.55
CA ALA A 39 4.25 8.71 -2.74
C ALA A 39 4.97 8.93 -4.07
N MET A 40 5.71 7.91 -4.54
CA MET A 40 6.56 7.93 -5.73
C MET A 40 5.88 7.44 -7.02
N GLY A 41 4.69 6.84 -6.91
CA GLY A 41 3.97 6.22 -8.04
C GLY A 41 3.54 7.22 -9.11
N GLU A 42 4.44 7.56 -10.03
CA GLU A 42 4.15 8.49 -11.13
C GLU A 42 3.03 7.93 -12.03
N GLY A 43 2.01 8.75 -12.29
CA GLY A 43 0.82 8.36 -13.04
C GLY A 43 -0.13 7.40 -12.30
N TRP A 44 0.16 7.05 -11.04
CA TRP A 44 -0.71 6.24 -10.20
C TRP A 44 -1.25 7.05 -9.02
N THR A 45 -2.54 6.85 -8.73
CA THR A 45 -3.22 7.39 -7.56
C THR A 45 -3.39 6.28 -6.54
N ALA A 46 -2.80 6.43 -5.36
CA ALA A 46 -2.98 5.48 -4.27
C ALA A 46 -4.41 5.60 -3.69
N GLN A 47 -5.09 4.46 -3.58
CA GLN A 47 -6.48 4.38 -3.11
C GLN A 47 -6.55 3.91 -1.65
N GLN A 48 -5.84 2.82 -1.34
CA GLN A 48 -5.78 2.24 0.00
C GLN A 48 -4.55 1.35 0.16
N ILE A 49 -4.14 1.10 1.40
CA ILE A 49 -3.12 0.12 1.77
C ILE A 49 -3.77 -0.89 2.71
N THR A 50 -3.61 -2.17 2.39
CA THR A 50 -4.17 -3.30 3.15
C THR A 50 -3.07 -4.21 3.68
N CYS A 51 -3.33 -4.93 4.76
CA CYS A 51 -2.48 -6.01 5.26
C CYS A 51 -3.36 -7.23 5.44
N GLY A 52 -3.14 -8.28 4.64
CA GLY A 52 -4.08 -9.39 4.55
C GLY A 52 -5.48 -8.92 4.08
N ARG A 53 -6.48 -9.00 4.96
CA ARG A 53 -7.87 -8.57 4.67
C ARG A 53 -8.22 -7.22 5.29
N ASP A 54 -7.34 -6.66 6.10
CA ASP A 54 -7.59 -5.44 6.86
C ASP A 54 -7.09 -4.21 6.09
N VAL A 55 -7.90 -3.15 6.10
CA VAL A 55 -7.51 -1.84 5.59
C VAL A 55 -6.69 -1.11 6.66
N VAL A 56 -5.45 -0.77 6.32
CA VAL A 56 -4.51 -0.12 7.24
C VAL A 56 -4.50 1.39 7.04
N LEU A 57 -4.54 1.84 5.78
CA LEU A 57 -4.62 3.25 5.43
C LEU A 57 -5.56 3.45 4.23
N GLU A 58 -6.47 4.40 4.35
CA GLU A 58 -7.35 4.84 3.26
C GLU A 58 -7.71 6.32 3.43
N GLY A 59 -8.32 6.90 2.39
CA GLY A 59 -8.86 8.26 2.45
C GLY A 59 -7.84 9.31 2.91
N ASP A 60 -8.24 10.16 3.86
CA ASP A 60 -7.40 11.26 4.35
C ASP A 60 -6.21 10.79 5.19
N ALA A 61 -6.33 9.66 5.90
CA ALA A 61 -5.21 9.08 6.64
C ALA A 61 -4.08 8.65 5.68
N LEU A 62 -4.45 8.03 4.55
CA LEU A 62 -3.50 7.68 3.50
C LEU A 62 -2.84 8.92 2.89
N ARG A 63 -3.64 9.95 2.55
CA ARG A 63 -3.12 11.22 2.01
C ARG A 63 -2.13 11.89 2.95
N ALA A 64 -2.44 11.92 4.25
CA ALA A 64 -1.58 12.48 5.27
C ALA A 64 -0.26 11.70 5.39
N ALA A 65 -0.32 10.35 5.38
CA ALA A 65 0.85 9.49 5.42
C ALA A 65 1.76 9.70 4.19
N ILE A 66 1.18 9.77 2.99
CA ILE A 66 1.91 10.05 1.74
C ILE A 66 2.57 11.43 1.80
N ALA A 67 1.83 12.46 2.22
CA ALA A 67 2.37 13.81 2.35
C ALA A 67 3.51 13.89 3.38
N ALA A 68 3.40 13.15 4.49
CA ALA A 68 4.47 13.03 5.47
C ALA A 68 5.70 12.31 4.90
N SER A 69 5.52 11.24 4.14
CA SER A 69 6.60 10.52 3.48
C SER A 69 7.38 11.41 2.50
N ARG A 70 6.69 12.22 1.68
CA ARG A 70 7.32 13.17 0.74
C ARG A 70 8.17 14.25 1.41
N ARG A 71 7.82 14.66 2.64
CA ARG A 71 8.60 15.66 3.39
C ARG A 71 9.91 15.10 3.97
N ASN A 72 10.01 13.78 4.09
CA ASN A 72 11.17 13.10 4.68
C ASN A 72 12.06 12.41 3.63
N ALA A 73 11.70 12.51 2.34
CA ALA A 73 12.44 11.94 1.21
C ALA A 73 13.36 12.99 0.59
#